data_AF-N6YWW7-F1
#
_entry.id   AF-N6YWW7-F1
#
_cell.length_a   1.000
_cell.length_b   1.000
_cell.length_c   1.000
_cell.angle_alpha   90.00
_cell.angle_beta   90.00
_cell.angle_gamma   90.00
#
_symmetry.space_group_name_H-M   'P 1'
#
loop_
_entity.id
_entity.type
_entity.pdbx_description
1 polymer ?
#
loop_
_entity_poly.entity_id
_entity_poly.type
_entity_poly.pdbx_seq_one_letter_code
_entity_poly.pdbx_strand_id
1 'polypeptide(L)' 'MAQPTLKQRKTFALIRILGGMVAALYLSFVVVTNVLAGLPFEGSLIFTALVAAAGYGYAAWYLRELSAIAREERGGQ' A
#
# COMPACT_ATOMS: atom_id res chain seq x y z
N MET A 1 -12.91 -20.09 14.25
CA MET A 1 -11.70 -19.34 14.67
C MET A 1 -12.18 -18.06 15.34
N ALA A 2 -11.57 -17.66 16.46
CA ALA A 2 -11.92 -16.40 17.12
C ALA A 2 -11.67 -15.22 16.17
N GLN A 3 -12.62 -14.29 16.08
CA GLN A 3 -12.44 -13.09 15.26
C GLN A 3 -11.34 -12.21 15.90
N PRO A 4 -10.39 -11.68 15.11
CA PRO A 4 -9.37 -10.79 15.64
C PRO A 4 -10.00 -9.53 16.25
N THR A 5 -9.45 -9.09 17.38
CA THR A 5 -9.93 -7.90 18.10
C THR A 5 -9.79 -6.62 17.25
N LEU A 6 -10.56 -5.57 17.58
CA LEU A 6 -10.46 -4.27 16.90
C LEU A 6 -9.03 -3.71 16.87
N LYS A 7 -8.32 -3.81 18.00
CA LYS A 7 -6.91 -3.40 18.10
C LYS A 7 -6.01 -4.20 17.16
N GLN A 8 -6.21 -5.51 17.05
CA GLN A 8 -5.45 -6.35 16.12
C GLN A 8 -5.74 -5.98 14.66
N ARG A 9 -7.02 -5.83 14.28
CA ARG A 9 -7.43 -5.41 12.92
C ARG A 9 -6.78 -4.08 12.53
N LYS A 10 -6.81 -3.09 13.43
CA LYS A 10 -6.17 -1.78 13.24
C LYS A 10 -4.67 -1.89 13.01
N THR A 11 -3.96 -2.64 13.86
CA THR A 11 -2.52 -2.85 13.72
C THR A 11 -2.18 -3.55 12.41
N PHE A 12 -2.93 -4.58 12.01
CA PHE A 12 -2.72 -5.26 10.74
C PHE A 12 -2.93 -4.35 9.54
N ALA A 13 -3.99 -3.52 9.56
CA ALA A 13 -4.22 -2.54 8.50
C ALA A 13 -3.04 -1.55 8.40
N LEU A 14 -2.59 -0.99 9.53
CA LEU A 14 -1.46 -0.05 9.56
C LEU A 14 -0.17 -0.65 9.00
N ILE A 15 0.19 -1.87 9.42
CA ILE A 15 1.39 -2.56 8.91
C ILE A 15 1.33 -2.73 7.39
N ARG A 16 0.16 -3.13 6.87
CA ARG A 16 -0.03 -3.34 5.43
C ARG A 16 0.01 -2.05 4.63
N ILE A 17 -0.57 -0.97 5.15
CA ILE A 17 -0.50 0.36 4.53
C ILE A 17 0.96 0.80 4.45
N LEU A 18 1.69 0.74 5.56
CA LEU A 18 3.09 1.17 5.60
C LEU A 18 3.97 0.32 4.69
N GLY A 19 3.84 -1.01 4.74
CA GLY A 19 4.58 -1.91 3.86
C GLY A 19 4.28 -1.66 2.38
N GLY A 20 3.01 -1.53 2.02
CA GLY A 20 2.58 -1.24 0.65
C GLY A 20 3.08 0.11 0.15
N MET A 21 3.01 1.15 0.98
CA MET A 21 3.49 2.50 0.66
C MET A 21 5.00 2.54 0.45
N VAL A 22 5.78 1.93 1.35
CA VAL A 22 7.25 1.91 1.23
C VAL A 22 7.67 1.18 -0.04
N ALA A 23 7.06 0.03 -0.33
CA ALA A 23 7.33 -0.71 -1.56
C ALA A 23 6.97 0.10 -2.81
N ALA A 24 5.77 0.70 -2.85
CA ALA A 24 5.32 1.49 -3.98
C ALA A 24 6.19 2.72 -4.23
N LEU A 25 6.60 3.43 -3.17
CA LEU A 25 7.50 4.58 -3.26
C LEU A 25 8.87 4.18 -3.79
N TYR A 26 9.45 3.08 -3.28
CA TYR A 26 10.74 2.60 -3.74
C TYR A 26 10.71 2.20 -5.22
N LEU A 27 9.68 1.43 -5.64
CA LEU A 27 9.55 1.02 -7.04
C LEU A 27 9.31 2.22 -7.96
N SER A 28 8.53 3.21 -7.51
CA SER A 28 8.34 4.47 -8.25
C SER A 28 9.66 5.23 -8.40
N PHE A 29 10.46 5.31 -7.33
CA PHE A 29 11.80 5.90 -7.39
C PHE A 29 12.69 5.17 -8.40
N VAL A 30 12.71 3.83 -8.39
CA VAL A 30 13.45 3.02 -9.38
C VAL A 30 13.00 3.35 -10.81
N VAL A 31 11.69 3.39 -11.08
CA VAL A 31 11.18 3.71 -12.42
C VAL A 31 11.62 5.11 -12.85
N VAL A 32 11.37 6.11 -12.01
CA VAL A 32 11.69 7.52 -12.32
C VAL A 32 13.19 7.70 -12.56
N THR A 33 14.04 7.16 -11.68
CA THR A 33 15.49 7.28 -11.81
C THR A 33 16.03 6.60 -13.07
N ASN A 34 15.52 5.42 -13.43
CA ASN A 34 15.96 4.72 -14.64
C ASN A 34 15.50 5.46 -15.92
N VAL A 35 14.28 5.99 -15.94
CA VAL A 35 13.81 6.83 -17.06
C VAL A 35 14.67 8.10 -17.19
N LEU A 36 14.99 8.77 -16.08
CA LEU A 36 15.87 9.94 -16.09
C LEU A 36 17.31 9.61 -16.50
N ALA A 37 17.76 8.37 -16.28
CA ALA A 37 19.04 7.87 -16.77
C ALA A 37 19.03 7.52 -18.28
N GLY A 38 17.90 7.70 -18.97
CA GLY A 38 17.77 7.47 -20.41
C GLY A 38 17.45 6.03 -20.79
N LEU A 39 17.10 5.17 -19.82
CA LEU A 39 16.65 3.81 -20.13
C LEU A 39 15.24 3.83 -20.73
N PRO A 40 14.97 2.99 -21.76
CA PRO A 40 13.66 2.92 -22.37
C PRO A 40 12.62 2.41 -21.37
N PHE A 41 11.43 3.02 -21.39
CA PHE A 41 10.30 2.60 -20.56
C PHE A 41 9.62 1.37 -21.15
N GLU A 42 10.29 0.22 -21.08
CA GLU A 42 9.84 -1.03 -21.70
C GLU A 42 10.10 -2.23 -20.78
N GLY A 43 9.45 -3.36 -21.10
CA GLY A 43 9.70 -4.65 -20.45
C GLY A 43 9.65 -4.58 -18.93
N SER A 44 10.81 -4.75 -18.29
CA SER A 44 10.95 -4.76 -16.83
C SER A 44 10.52 -3.44 -16.18
N LEU A 45 10.76 -2.28 -16.79
CA LEU A 45 10.41 -0.99 -16.20
C LEU A 45 8.90 -0.78 -16.14
N ILE A 46 8.17 -1.22 -17.18
CA ILE A 46 6.71 -1.21 -17.20
C ILE A 46 6.18 -2.13 -16.09
N PHE A 47 6.72 -3.35 -15.98
CA PHE A 47 6.33 -4.28 -14.93
C PHE A 47 6.56 -3.67 -13.53
N THR A 48 7.72 -3.06 -13.30
CA THR A 48 8.01 -2.35 -12.04
C THR A 48 7.00 -1.23 -11.76
N ALA A 49 6.63 -0.43 -12.77
CA ALA A 49 5.63 0.62 -12.63
C ALA A 49 4.24 0.06 -12.30
N LEU A 50 3.85 -1.07 -12.90
CA LEU A 50 2.59 -1.75 -12.59
C LEU A 50 2.58 -2.29 -11.16
N VAL A 51 3.69 -2.87 -10.69
CA VAL A 51 3.80 -3.34 -9.31
C VAL A 51 3.78 -2.17 -8.32
N ALA A 52 4.40 -1.04 -8.67
CA ALA A 52 4.30 0.18 -7.86
C ALA A 52 2.85 0.66 -7.75
N ALA A 53 2.13 0.71 -8.88
CA ALA A 53 0.71 1.07 -8.92
C ALA A 53 -0.15 0.10 -8.09
N ALA A 54 0.11 -1.21 -8.17
CA ALA A 54 -0.55 -2.21 -7.35
C ALA A 54 -0.27 -2.01 -5.86
N GLY A 55 0.96 -1.64 -5.48
CA GLY A 55 1.34 -1.31 -4.10
C GLY A 55 0.57 -0.10 -3.56
N TYR A 56 0.39 0.96 -4.36
CA TYR A 56 -0.48 2.08 -4.00
C TYR A 56 -1.94 1.68 -3.85
N GLY A 57 -2.46 0.86 -4.78
CA GLY A 57 -3.82 0.32 -4.68
C GLY A 57 -4.03 -0.52 -3.42
N TYR A 58 -3.06 -1.36 -3.09
CA TYR A 58 -3.05 -2.16 -1.86
C TYR A 58 -3.08 -1.28 -0.61
N ALA A 59 -2.21 -0.26 -0.54
CA ALA A 59 -2.20 0.67 0.59
C ALA A 59 -3.52 1.45 0.70
N ALA A 60 -4.07 1.93 -0.42
CA ALA A 60 -5.35 2.64 -0.45
C ALA A 60 -6.52 1.75 0.02
N TRP A 61 -6.51 0.47 -0.36
CA TRP A 61 -7.50 -0.49 0.10
C TRP A 61 -7.49 -0.66 1.63
N TYR A 62 -6.31 -0.84 2.23
CA TYR A 62 -6.21 -0.96 3.69
C TYR A 62 -6.45 0.34 4.43
N LEU A 63 -6.20 1.50 3.80
CA LEU A 63 -6.60 2.79 4.36
C LEU A 63 -8.13 2.91 4.44
N ARG A 64 -8.85 2.39 3.45
CA ARG A 64 -10.32 2.29 3.49
C ARG A 64 -10.78 1.40 4.63
N GLU A 65 -10.12 0.25 4.84
CA GLU A 65 -10.43 -0.66 5.95
C GLU A 65 -10.13 -0.01 7.31
N LEU A 66 -8.99 0.67 7.46
CA LEU A 66 -8.63 1.41 8.66
C LEU A 66 -9.67 2.49 8.99
N SER A 67 -10.19 3.17 7.97
CA SER A 67 -11.24 4.19 8.12
C SER A 67 -12.55 3.57 8.63
N ALA A 68 -12.90 2.36 8.19
CA ALA A 68 -14.06 1.64 8.71
C ALA A 68 -13.87 1.24 10.18
N ILE A 69 -12.70 0.70 10.53
CA ILE A 69 -12.35 0.34 11.92
C ILE A 69 -12.40 1.58 12.83
N ALA A 70 -11.90 2.73 12.37
CA ALA A 70 -11.96 3.97 13.15
C ALA A 70 -13.40 4.47 13.39
N ARG A 71 -14.34 4.17 12.49
CA ARG A 71 -15.77 4.45 12.70
C ARG A 71 -16.39 3.48 13.70
N GLU A 72 -16.06 2.19 13.60
CA GLU A 72 -16.47 1.17 14.58
C GLU A 72 -15.99 1.52 16.00
N GLU A 73 -14.74 1.97 16.15
CA GLU A 73 -14.18 2.44 17.43
C GLU A 73 -14.93 3.66 18.03
N ARG A 74 -15.56 4.49 17.17
CA ARG A 74 -16.30 5.70 17.60
C ARG A 74 -17.78 5.44 17.86
N GLY A 75 -18.40 4.55 17.10
CA GLY A 75 -19.83 4.20 17.24
C GLY A 75 -20.09 3.08 18.26
N GLY A 76 -19.04 2.44 18.77
CA GLY A 76 -19.10 1.45 19.86
C GLY A 76 -18.65 1.98 21.22
N GLN A 77 -18.54 3.31 21.38
CA GLN A 77 -18.53 4.00 22.67
C GLN A 77 -19.97 4.33 23.07
#